data_AF-A0A1T1AYA3-F1
#
_entry.id   AF-A0A1T1AYA3-F1
#
_cell.length_a   1.000
_cell.length_b   1.000
_cell.length_c   1.000
_cell.angle_alpha   90.00
_cell.angle_beta   90.00
_cell.angle_gamma   90.00
#
_symmetry.space_group_name_H-M   'P 1'
#
loop_
_entity.id
_entity.type
_entity.pdbx_description
1 polymer ?
#
loop_
_entity_poly.entity_id
_entity_poly.type
_entity_poly.pdbx_seq_one_letter_code
_entity_poly.pdbx_strand_id
1 'polypeptide(L)'
;MTPTDWFRNSDWSSDIQERFLAKLARSRTQRDQYLVIQALTLSRSHPQAALQLVDLYFATQKGQFEDVRALSARAAAYQSIRNNALAVAAMKEILAIERQRPQQKTTTYVEYPYFVASIGMDSEFSSAFSVLEERAGDLKFPVDEFKWHAAYSIISYALRDIEAARTHAGMALDAAKIKKSGFRFHQSLGLVGKEHQATVSTLRQIYA
;
A
#
# COMPACT_ATOMS: atom_id res chain seq x y z
N MET A 1 -2.22 31.04 -9.64
CA MET A 1 -0.93 30.54 -9.18
C MET A 1 -1.16 29.97 -7.79
N THR A 2 -1.29 28.64 -7.68
CA THR A 2 -1.59 27.98 -6.40
C THR A 2 -0.45 28.26 -5.41
N PRO A 3 -0.74 28.51 -4.12
CA PRO A 3 0.30 28.60 -3.10
C PRO A 3 1.18 27.35 -3.21
N THR A 4 2.49 27.54 -3.40
CA THR A 4 3.48 26.46 -3.50
C THR A 4 3.22 25.40 -2.43
N ASP A 5 3.03 24.14 -2.86
CA ASP A 5 2.89 22.94 -2.01
C ASP A 5 4.21 22.66 -1.26
N TRP A 6 4.56 23.54 -0.32
CA TRP A 6 5.82 23.52 0.42
C TRP A 6 6.01 22.27 1.28
N PHE A 7 4.95 21.47 1.44
CA PHE A 7 4.89 20.22 2.20
C PHE A 7 4.86 18.96 1.30
N ARG A 8 5.15 19.10 -0.01
CA ARG A 8 5.28 18.01 -0.99
C ARG A 8 6.60 18.08 -1.76
N ASN A 9 7.71 18.28 -1.05
CA ASN A 9 9.03 18.29 -1.67
C ASN A 9 9.37 16.88 -2.14
N SER A 10 9.68 16.71 -3.43
CA SER A 10 10.08 15.41 -4.02
C SER A 10 11.57 15.12 -3.87
N ASP A 11 12.36 16.18 -3.69
CA ASP A 11 13.78 16.15 -3.34
C ASP A 11 13.96 16.43 -1.84
N TRP A 12 15.08 15.99 -1.25
CA TRP A 12 15.29 16.07 0.19
C TRP A 12 16.75 16.26 0.61
N SER A 13 17.21 17.50 0.59
CA SER A 13 18.48 17.93 1.18
C SER A 13 18.32 18.45 2.61
N SER A 14 19.45 18.66 3.30
CA SER A 14 19.48 19.30 4.63
C SER A 14 18.76 20.65 4.65
N ASP A 15 18.95 21.47 3.62
CA ASP A 15 18.36 22.81 3.51
C ASP A 15 16.85 22.74 3.32
N ILE A 16 16.36 21.77 2.53
CA ILE A 16 14.93 21.52 2.34
C ILE A 16 14.31 21.06 3.66
N GLN A 17 14.97 20.13 4.35
CA GLN A 17 14.52 19.63 5.65
C GLN A 17 14.44 20.75 6.69
N GLU A 18 15.46 21.60 6.81
CA GLU A 18 15.47 22.71 7.76
C GLU A 18 14.31 23.70 7.47
N ARG A 19 14.15 24.10 6.21
CA ARG A 19 13.05 25.00 5.80
C ARG A 19 11.68 24.38 6.04
N PHE A 20 11.53 23.08 5.79
CA PHE A 20 10.30 22.34 6.04
C PHE A 20 9.99 22.35 7.54
N LEU A 21 10.95 21.97 8.39
CA LEU A 21 10.75 21.91 9.84
C LEU A 21 10.48 23.30 10.45
N ALA A 22 11.14 24.35 9.97
CA ALA A 22 10.88 25.73 10.40
C ALA A 22 9.47 26.22 10.05
N LYS A 23 8.93 25.81 8.89
CA LYS A 23 7.52 26.07 8.53
C LYS A 23 6.56 25.19 9.32
N LEU A 24 6.91 23.93 9.54
CA LEU A 24 6.12 22.98 10.31
C LEU A 24 5.93 23.45 11.76
N ALA A 25 6.97 23.98 12.40
CA ALA A 25 6.92 24.51 13.77
C ALA A 25 5.92 25.68 13.94
N ARG A 26 5.67 26.44 12.87
CA ARG A 26 4.67 27.53 12.85
C ARG A 26 3.26 27.05 12.52
N SER A 27 3.13 25.82 12.02
CA SER A 27 1.84 25.23 11.67
C SER A 27 1.15 24.71 12.93
N ARG A 28 -0.09 25.13 13.16
CA ARG A 28 -0.87 24.72 14.35
C ARG A 28 -1.73 23.50 14.04
N THR A 29 -2.87 23.71 13.39
CA THR A 29 -3.90 22.69 13.17
C THR A 29 -3.55 21.66 12.08
N GLN A 30 -2.82 22.06 11.03
CA GLN A 30 -2.50 21.18 9.89
C GLN A 30 -1.10 20.55 9.97
N ARG A 31 -0.41 20.74 11.10
CA ARG A 31 0.97 20.28 11.30
C ARG A 31 1.13 18.80 10.96
N ASP A 32 0.34 17.96 11.61
CA ASP A 32 0.42 16.51 11.52
C ASP A 32 0.14 16.03 10.07
N GLN A 33 -0.85 16.65 9.42
CA GLN A 33 -1.16 16.40 8.02
C GLN A 33 0.01 16.76 7.09
N TYR A 34 0.65 17.93 7.27
CA TYR A 34 1.80 18.33 6.44
C TYR A 34 2.98 17.38 6.61
N LEU A 35 3.24 16.96 7.85
CA LEU A 35 4.30 16.00 8.16
C LEU A 35 4.09 14.66 7.44
N VAL A 36 2.86 14.14 7.49
CA VAL A 36 2.51 12.86 6.84
C VAL A 36 2.44 12.97 5.32
N ILE A 37 1.98 14.10 4.75
CA ILE A 37 2.03 14.32 3.30
C ILE A 37 3.47 14.34 2.80
N GLN A 38 4.38 15.00 3.52
CA GLN A 38 5.79 15.04 3.15
C GLN A 38 6.42 13.64 3.25
N ALA A 39 6.13 12.87 4.30
CA ALA A 39 6.58 11.49 4.44
C ALA A 39 6.10 10.59 3.28
N LEU A 40 4.80 10.68 2.92
CA LEU A 40 4.25 9.95 1.77
C LEU A 40 4.98 10.29 0.46
N THR A 41 5.24 11.59 0.25
CA THR A 41 5.93 12.09 -0.95
C THR A 41 7.35 11.52 -1.07
N LEU A 42 8.06 11.37 0.04
CA LEU A 42 9.44 10.90 0.08
C LEU A 42 9.58 9.39 0.16
N SER A 43 8.53 8.65 0.52
CA SER A 43 8.60 7.22 0.86
C SER A 43 9.34 6.35 -0.17
N ARG A 44 9.28 6.68 -1.46
CA ARG A 44 9.97 5.93 -2.51
C ARG A 44 11.35 6.46 -2.88
N SER A 45 11.54 7.79 -2.90
CA SER A 45 12.78 8.42 -3.37
C SER A 45 13.79 8.66 -2.25
N HIS A 46 13.32 8.95 -1.03
CA HIS A 46 14.12 9.22 0.15
C HIS A 46 13.55 8.46 1.36
N PRO A 47 13.55 7.12 1.33
CA PRO A 47 12.85 6.29 2.32
C PRO A 47 13.32 6.53 3.76
N GLN A 48 14.62 6.78 3.99
CA GLN A 48 15.14 7.08 5.32
C GLN A 48 14.58 8.39 5.88
N ALA A 49 14.48 9.42 5.05
CA ALA A 49 13.87 10.70 5.44
C ALA A 49 12.38 10.52 5.73
N ALA A 50 11.66 9.75 4.90
CA ALA A 50 10.26 9.43 5.14
C ALA A 50 10.06 8.74 6.50
N LEU A 51 10.90 7.75 6.84
CA LEU A 51 10.87 7.06 8.14
C LEU A 51 11.10 8.04 9.30
N GLN A 52 12.11 8.91 9.21
CA GLN A 52 12.37 9.94 10.23
C GLN A 52 11.17 10.88 10.44
N LEU A 53 10.49 11.28 9.36
CA LEU A 53 9.29 12.13 9.45
C LEU A 53 8.11 11.38 10.08
N VAL A 54 7.95 10.08 9.78
CA VAL A 54 6.93 9.24 10.43
C VAL A 54 7.23 9.06 11.92
N ASP A 55 8.49 8.84 12.29
CA ASP A 55 8.89 8.72 13.70
C ASP A 55 8.65 10.03 14.45
N LEU A 56 8.97 11.17 13.82
CA LEU A 56 8.63 12.48 14.35
C LEU A 56 7.11 12.66 14.52
N TYR A 57 6.31 12.17 13.57
CA TYR A 57 4.85 12.22 13.67
C TYR A 57 4.38 11.45 14.91
N PHE A 58 4.72 10.17 15.05
CA PHE A 58 4.28 9.37 16.20
C PHE A 58 4.80 9.90 17.54
N ALA A 59 5.98 10.52 17.56
CA ALA A 59 6.52 11.13 18.78
C ALA A 59 5.80 12.43 19.20
N THR A 60 5.09 13.10 18.29
CA THR A 60 4.59 14.47 18.52
C THR A 60 3.13 14.70 18.14
N GLN A 61 2.47 13.69 17.58
CA GLN A 61 1.09 13.76 17.10
C GLN A 61 0.14 14.20 18.21
N LYS A 62 -0.87 15.00 17.86
CA LYS A 62 -1.90 15.45 18.80
C LYS A 62 -3.22 14.70 18.65
N GLY A 63 -3.30 13.80 17.69
CA GLY A 63 -4.46 12.98 17.41
C GLY A 63 -4.10 11.83 16.48
N GLN A 64 -5.10 11.01 16.17
CA GLN A 64 -4.90 9.73 15.47
C GLN A 64 -5.42 9.75 14.03
N PHE A 65 -5.75 10.95 13.52
CA PHE A 65 -6.38 11.11 12.21
C PHE A 65 -5.44 10.71 11.07
N GLU A 66 -4.14 10.96 11.22
CA GLU A 66 -3.13 10.70 10.20
C GLU A 66 -2.40 9.36 10.39
N ASP A 67 -2.71 8.58 11.45
CA ASP A 67 -1.98 7.36 11.83
C ASP A 67 -1.86 6.37 10.68
N VAL A 68 -2.98 6.07 10.04
CA VAL A 68 -3.04 5.14 8.91
C VAL A 68 -2.19 5.63 7.74
N ARG A 69 -2.22 6.93 7.43
CA ARG A 69 -1.43 7.53 6.34
C ARG A 69 0.06 7.57 6.68
N ALA A 70 0.42 7.81 7.94
CA ALA A 70 1.80 7.73 8.42
C ALA A 70 2.34 6.30 8.33
N LEU A 71 1.54 5.31 8.74
CA LEU A 71 1.89 3.90 8.57
C LEU A 71 1.99 3.50 7.10
N SER A 72 1.12 4.00 6.21
CA SER A 72 1.26 3.77 4.77
C SER A 72 2.59 4.30 4.23
N ALA A 73 3.02 5.49 4.67
CA ALA A 73 4.32 6.05 4.30
C ALA A 73 5.48 5.18 4.81
N ARG A 74 5.39 4.70 6.06
CA ARG A 74 6.37 3.80 6.68
C ARG A 74 6.47 2.47 5.94
N ALA A 75 5.33 1.84 5.61
CA ALA A 75 5.29 0.61 4.83
C ALA A 75 5.93 0.80 3.46
N ALA A 76 5.57 1.87 2.73
CA ALA A 76 6.15 2.18 1.42
C ALA A 76 7.66 2.47 1.47
N ALA A 77 8.13 3.13 2.54
CA ALA A 77 9.55 3.37 2.76
C ALA A 77 10.32 2.07 3.00
N TYR A 78 9.80 1.19 3.86
CA TYR A 78 10.39 -0.12 4.10
C TYR A 78 10.40 -1.02 2.86
N GLN A 79 9.32 -1.00 2.06
CA GLN A 79 9.29 -1.68 0.76
C GLN A 79 10.39 -1.18 -0.17
N SER A 80 10.63 0.14 -0.22
CA SER A 80 11.61 0.75 -1.11
C SER A 80 13.05 0.37 -0.76
N ILE A 81 13.35 0.14 0.53
CA ILE A 81 14.65 -0.38 1.00
C ILE A 81 14.66 -1.91 1.18
N ARG A 82 13.63 -2.61 0.70
CA ARG A 82 13.47 -4.08 0.76
C ARG A 82 13.52 -4.66 2.18
N ASN A 83 13.17 -3.86 3.19
CA ASN A 83 12.97 -4.36 4.55
C ASN A 83 11.55 -4.93 4.68
N ASN A 84 11.35 -6.10 4.07
CA ASN A 84 10.04 -6.71 3.91
C ASN A 84 9.34 -7.01 5.25
N ALA A 85 10.11 -7.42 6.27
CA ALA A 85 9.57 -7.72 7.59
C ALA A 85 8.92 -6.48 8.25
N LEU A 86 9.62 -5.34 8.22
CA LEU A 86 9.09 -4.09 8.78
C LEU A 86 7.98 -3.49 7.91
N ALA A 87 8.03 -3.67 6.59
CA ALA A 87 6.92 -3.30 5.71
C ALA A 87 5.63 -4.06 6.09
N VAL A 88 5.73 -5.38 6.24
CA VAL A 88 4.61 -6.24 6.67
C VAL A 88 4.10 -5.83 8.04
N ALA A 89 5.00 -5.59 9.02
CA ALA A 89 4.60 -5.14 10.36
C ALA A 89 3.74 -3.86 10.29
N ALA A 90 4.19 -2.85 9.56
CA ALA A 90 3.45 -1.60 9.39
C ALA A 90 2.08 -1.81 8.70
N MET A 91 1.99 -2.72 7.72
CA MET A 91 0.72 -3.05 7.08
C MET A 91 -0.25 -3.77 8.04
N LYS A 92 0.26 -4.65 8.90
CA LYS A 92 -0.54 -5.34 9.92
C LYS A 92 -1.05 -4.36 10.99
N GLU A 93 -0.27 -3.34 11.33
CA GLU A 93 -0.73 -2.24 12.20
C GLU A 93 -1.89 -1.47 11.56
N ILE A 94 -1.82 -1.16 10.25
CA ILE A 94 -2.94 -0.53 9.53
C ILE A 94 -4.18 -1.41 9.62
N LEU A 95 -4.08 -2.70 9.30
CA LEU A 95 -5.20 -3.65 9.35
C LEU A 95 -5.80 -3.75 10.75
N ALA A 96 -4.98 -3.69 11.80
CA ALA A 96 -5.46 -3.66 13.18
C ALA A 96 -6.28 -2.40 13.48
N ILE A 97 -5.84 -1.23 12.99
CA ILE A 97 -6.61 0.02 13.12
C ILE A 97 -7.95 -0.10 12.36
N GLU A 98 -7.96 -0.63 11.14
CA GLU A 98 -9.21 -0.78 10.36
C GLU A 98 -10.23 -1.68 11.06
N ARG A 99 -9.78 -2.78 11.69
CA ARG A 99 -10.66 -3.66 12.47
C ARG A 99 -11.26 -2.96 13.69
N GLN A 100 -10.49 -2.09 14.34
CA GLN A 100 -10.97 -1.28 15.47
C GLN A 100 -11.84 -0.11 15.01
N ARG A 101 -11.64 0.39 13.78
CA ARG A 101 -12.31 1.56 13.21
C ARG A 101 -12.81 1.26 11.80
N PRO A 102 -13.92 0.53 11.64
CA PRO A 102 -14.38 0.06 10.33
C PRO A 102 -14.70 1.16 9.31
N GLN A 103 -14.84 2.41 9.76
CA GLN A 103 -15.04 3.59 8.90
C GLN A 103 -13.72 4.11 8.27
N GLN A 104 -12.56 3.73 8.80
CA GLN A 104 -11.24 4.10 8.29
C GLN A 104 -10.71 3.01 7.35
N LYS A 105 -11.35 2.84 6.19
CA LYS A 105 -10.95 1.83 5.19
C LYS A 105 -9.83 2.33 4.29
N THR A 106 -8.81 1.50 4.09
CA THR A 106 -7.79 1.65 3.04
C THR A 106 -7.83 0.46 2.09
N THR A 107 -6.92 0.40 1.11
CA THR A 107 -6.72 -0.79 0.28
C THR A 107 -5.74 -1.79 0.90
N THR A 108 -5.27 -1.58 2.15
CA THR A 108 -4.26 -2.46 2.77
C THR A 108 -4.72 -3.91 2.85
N TYR A 109 -6.02 -4.18 2.93
CA TYR A 109 -6.59 -5.52 2.89
C TYR A 109 -6.29 -6.30 1.60
N VAL A 110 -6.05 -5.63 0.47
CA VAL A 110 -5.55 -6.27 -0.76
C VAL A 110 -4.05 -6.05 -0.98
N GLU A 111 -3.50 -4.91 -0.55
CA GLU A 111 -2.06 -4.66 -0.72
C GLU A 111 -1.20 -5.60 0.12
N TYR A 112 -1.60 -5.92 1.36
CA TYR A 112 -0.81 -6.76 2.26
C TYR A 112 -0.68 -8.19 1.75
N PRO A 113 -1.78 -8.92 1.46
CA PRO A 113 -1.67 -10.28 0.92
C PRO A 113 -0.93 -10.31 -0.42
N TYR A 114 -1.20 -9.32 -1.28
CA TYR A 114 -0.53 -9.21 -2.58
C TYR A 114 0.98 -8.97 -2.44
N PHE A 115 1.40 -8.10 -1.52
CA PHE A 115 2.80 -7.87 -1.23
C PHE A 115 3.48 -9.14 -0.71
N VAL A 116 2.91 -9.79 0.31
CA VAL A 116 3.40 -11.04 0.90
C VAL A 116 3.57 -12.14 -0.15
N ALA A 117 2.57 -12.33 -1.01
CA ALA A 117 2.62 -13.29 -2.10
C ALA A 117 3.70 -12.94 -3.12
N SER A 118 3.81 -11.66 -3.51
CA SER A 118 4.75 -11.20 -4.53
C SER A 118 6.22 -11.36 -4.12
N ILE A 119 6.52 -11.31 -2.81
CA ILE A 119 7.88 -11.51 -2.28
C ILE A 119 8.14 -12.94 -1.80
N GLY A 120 7.13 -13.83 -1.81
CA GLY A 120 7.24 -15.21 -1.32
C GLY A 120 7.53 -15.29 0.19
N MET A 121 6.85 -14.48 1.01
CA MET A 121 7.06 -14.49 2.46
C MET A 121 6.18 -15.56 3.14
N ASP A 122 6.60 -16.82 3.03
CA ASP A 122 5.84 -18.00 3.46
C ASP A 122 5.35 -17.93 4.92
N SER A 123 6.16 -17.35 5.81
CA SER A 123 5.82 -17.17 7.23
C SER A 123 4.55 -16.32 7.46
N GLU A 124 4.13 -15.54 6.47
CA GLU A 124 2.98 -14.64 6.53
C GLU A 124 1.78 -15.14 5.72
N PHE A 125 1.89 -16.26 5.02
CA PHE A 125 0.84 -16.78 4.13
C PHE A 125 -0.49 -17.05 4.83
N SER A 126 -0.45 -17.65 6.02
CA SER A 126 -1.68 -17.90 6.79
C SER A 126 -2.39 -16.58 7.17
N SER A 127 -1.63 -15.58 7.60
CA SER A 127 -2.17 -14.25 7.94
C SER A 127 -2.70 -13.52 6.70
N ALA A 128 -1.98 -13.61 5.57
CA ALA A 128 -2.40 -13.06 4.29
C ALA A 128 -3.72 -13.68 3.80
N PHE A 129 -3.87 -15.00 3.88
CA PHE A 129 -5.11 -15.69 3.53
C PHE A 129 -6.30 -15.24 4.37
N SER A 130 -6.12 -15.17 5.69
CA SER A 130 -7.19 -14.74 6.60
C SER A 130 -7.70 -13.33 6.25
N VAL A 131 -6.81 -12.42 5.86
CA VAL A 131 -7.20 -11.06 5.41
C VAL A 131 -7.97 -11.08 4.10
N LEU A 132 -7.57 -11.93 3.14
CA LEU A 132 -8.29 -12.09 1.86
C LEU A 132 -9.73 -12.58 2.09
N GLU A 133 -9.91 -13.58 2.96
CA GLU A 133 -11.21 -14.17 3.28
C GLU A 133 -12.12 -13.19 4.04
N GLU A 134 -11.57 -12.45 5.01
CA GLU A 134 -12.31 -11.46 5.81
C GLU A 134 -12.92 -10.35 4.94
N ARG A 135 -12.26 -9.99 3.83
CA ARG A 135 -12.54 -8.75 3.09
C ARG A 135 -12.85 -8.94 1.60
N ALA A 136 -13.24 -10.15 1.20
CA ALA A 136 -13.59 -10.44 -0.20
C ALA A 136 -14.73 -9.54 -0.74
N GLY A 137 -15.68 -9.13 0.11
CA GLY A 137 -16.80 -8.25 -0.27
C GLY A 137 -16.43 -6.77 -0.47
N ASP A 138 -15.20 -6.37 -0.16
CA ASP A 138 -14.77 -4.97 -0.24
C ASP A 138 -14.11 -4.60 -1.59
N LEU A 139 -13.97 -5.53 -2.54
CA LEU A 139 -13.35 -5.28 -3.84
C LEU A 139 -14.18 -4.27 -4.66
N LYS A 140 -13.54 -3.18 -5.12
CA LYS A 140 -14.22 -2.09 -5.84
C LYS A 140 -13.68 -1.84 -7.23
N PHE A 141 -12.37 -1.98 -7.41
CA PHE A 141 -11.71 -1.70 -8.68
C PHE A 141 -11.11 -2.97 -9.29
N PRO A 142 -10.93 -3.02 -10.63
CA PRO A 142 -10.23 -4.13 -11.30
C PRO A 142 -8.85 -4.44 -10.71
N VAL A 143 -8.11 -3.41 -10.25
CA VAL A 143 -6.82 -3.61 -9.59
C VAL A 143 -6.94 -4.32 -8.24
N ASP A 144 -8.03 -4.10 -7.50
CA ASP A 144 -8.28 -4.78 -6.23
C ASP A 144 -8.58 -6.25 -6.49
N GLU A 145 -9.45 -6.55 -7.46
CA GLU A 145 -9.76 -7.93 -7.91
C GLU A 145 -8.50 -8.65 -8.38
N PHE A 146 -7.69 -7.97 -9.20
CA PHE A 146 -6.40 -8.51 -9.66
C PHE A 146 -5.50 -8.85 -8.49
N LYS A 147 -5.28 -7.93 -7.55
CA LYS A 147 -4.38 -8.13 -6.40
C LYS A 147 -4.88 -9.24 -5.49
N TRP A 148 -6.18 -9.26 -5.22
CA TRP A 148 -6.83 -10.28 -4.39
C TRP A 148 -6.65 -11.68 -5.00
N HIS A 149 -7.02 -11.86 -6.27
CA HIS A 149 -6.90 -13.15 -6.95
C HIS A 149 -5.44 -13.55 -7.19
N ALA A 150 -4.56 -12.59 -7.49
CA ALA A 150 -3.14 -12.88 -7.65
C ALA A 150 -2.50 -13.38 -6.35
N ALA A 151 -2.81 -12.72 -5.22
CA ALA A 151 -2.36 -13.13 -3.91
C ALA A 151 -2.85 -14.54 -3.58
N TYR A 152 -4.16 -14.78 -3.73
CA TYR A 152 -4.77 -16.08 -3.48
C TYR A 152 -4.10 -17.18 -4.32
N SER A 153 -3.95 -16.94 -5.63
CA SER A 153 -3.36 -17.90 -6.56
C SER A 153 -1.93 -18.30 -6.18
N ILE A 154 -1.06 -17.30 -5.94
CA ILE A 154 0.35 -17.53 -5.63
C ILE A 154 0.50 -18.28 -4.30
N ILE A 155 -0.27 -17.88 -3.28
CA ILE A 155 -0.19 -18.52 -1.97
C ILE A 155 -0.74 -19.96 -2.06
N SER A 156 -1.89 -20.20 -2.71
CA SER A 156 -2.42 -21.55 -2.95
C SER A 156 -1.40 -22.44 -3.67
N TYR A 157 -0.73 -21.90 -4.68
CA TYR A 157 0.29 -22.64 -5.43
C TYR A 157 1.45 -23.07 -4.52
N ALA A 158 1.95 -22.16 -3.67
CA ALA A 158 3.00 -22.46 -2.71
C ALA A 158 2.56 -23.51 -1.68
N LEU A 159 1.29 -23.47 -1.27
CA LEU A 159 0.68 -24.47 -0.37
C LEU A 159 0.23 -25.76 -1.07
N ARG A 160 0.56 -25.94 -2.37
CA ARG A 160 0.23 -27.12 -3.18
C ARG A 160 -1.26 -27.34 -3.45
N ASP A 161 -2.09 -26.32 -3.25
CA ASP A 161 -3.47 -26.31 -3.73
C ASP A 161 -3.51 -25.82 -5.19
N ILE A 162 -3.23 -26.76 -6.10
CA ILE A 162 -3.07 -26.46 -7.53
C ILE A 162 -4.41 -26.05 -8.19
N GLU A 163 -5.53 -26.60 -7.73
CA GLU A 163 -6.85 -26.31 -8.29
C GLU A 163 -7.27 -24.86 -7.99
N ALA A 164 -7.18 -24.45 -6.71
CA ALA A 164 -7.45 -23.08 -6.32
C ALA A 164 -6.45 -22.11 -6.97
N ALA A 165 -5.17 -22.50 -7.01
CA ALA A 165 -4.12 -21.70 -7.64
C ALA A 165 -4.43 -21.37 -9.11
N ARG A 166 -4.78 -22.38 -9.91
CA ARG A 166 -5.17 -22.21 -11.32
C ARG A 166 -6.43 -21.37 -11.48
N THR A 167 -7.45 -21.67 -10.69
CA THR A 167 -8.74 -20.95 -10.73
C THR A 167 -8.53 -19.46 -10.52
N HIS A 168 -7.83 -19.08 -9.44
CA HIS A 168 -7.58 -17.69 -9.14
C HIS A 168 -6.54 -17.04 -10.06
N ALA A 169 -5.60 -17.80 -10.63
CA ALA A 169 -4.72 -17.28 -11.67
C ALA A 169 -5.52 -16.82 -12.89
N GLY A 170 -6.50 -17.61 -13.33
CA GLY A 170 -7.40 -17.25 -14.42
C GLY A 170 -8.17 -15.95 -14.13
N MET A 171 -8.80 -15.88 -12.95
CA MET A 171 -9.56 -14.68 -12.54
C MET A 171 -8.69 -13.42 -12.46
N ALA A 172 -7.47 -13.52 -11.92
CA ALA A 172 -6.53 -12.40 -11.90
C ALA A 172 -6.14 -11.97 -13.32
N LEU A 173 -5.85 -12.93 -14.22
CA LEU A 173 -5.50 -12.62 -15.60
C LEU A 173 -6.66 -11.97 -16.37
N ASP A 174 -7.90 -12.34 -16.06
CA ASP A 174 -9.08 -11.70 -16.64
C ASP A 174 -9.28 -10.27 -16.11
N ALA A 175 -9.12 -10.04 -14.81
CA ALA A 175 -9.13 -8.70 -14.23
C ALA A 175 -8.05 -7.79 -14.86
N ALA A 176 -6.86 -8.32 -15.14
CA ALA A 176 -5.78 -7.59 -15.81
C ALA A 176 -6.08 -7.19 -17.29
N LYS A 177 -7.03 -7.87 -17.93
CA LYS A 177 -7.47 -7.52 -19.30
C LYS A 177 -8.44 -6.34 -19.31
N ILE A 178 -9.10 -6.02 -18.19
CA ILE A 178 -10.06 -4.91 -18.11
C ILE A 178 -9.37 -3.58 -18.46
N LYS A 179 -9.93 -2.83 -19.42
CA LYS A 179 -9.41 -1.54 -19.89
C LYS A 179 -10.28 -0.34 -19.52
N LYS A 180 -11.41 -0.57 -18.85
CA LYS A 180 -12.34 0.47 -18.40
C LYS A 180 -12.87 0.12 -17.02
N SER A 181 -12.83 1.08 -16.11
CA SER A 181 -13.22 0.93 -14.71
C SER A 181 -14.73 0.90 -14.46
N GLY A 182 -15.55 1.10 -15.50
CA GLY A 182 -17.01 1.25 -15.37
C GLY A 182 -17.46 2.66 -14.97
N PHE A 183 -16.57 3.54 -14.48
CA PHE A 183 -16.92 4.92 -14.14
C PHE A 183 -16.97 5.81 -15.37
N ARG A 184 -18.15 6.39 -15.65
CA ARG A 184 -18.41 7.23 -16.84
C ARG A 184 -17.34 8.32 -17.07
N PHE A 185 -16.95 9.02 -16.00
CA PHE A 185 -16.02 10.16 -16.06
C PHE A 185 -14.59 9.82 -15.63
N HIS A 186 -14.33 8.59 -15.18
CA HIS A 186 -13.03 8.15 -14.65
C HIS A 186 -12.67 6.74 -15.15
N GLN A 187 -12.78 6.52 -16.45
CA GLN A 187 -12.66 5.19 -17.07
C GLN A 187 -11.30 4.51 -16.86
N SER A 188 -10.25 5.27 -16.56
CA SER A 188 -8.90 4.75 -16.31
C SER A 188 -8.60 4.46 -14.83
N LEU A 189 -9.49 4.82 -13.91
CA LEU A 189 -9.25 4.68 -12.48
C LEU A 189 -9.26 3.22 -12.03
N GLY A 190 -8.26 2.79 -11.25
CA GLY A 190 -8.23 1.47 -10.66
C GLY A 190 -8.03 0.32 -11.66
N LEU A 191 -7.42 0.60 -12.82
CA LEU A 191 -7.01 -0.43 -13.77
C LEU A 191 -5.66 -1.04 -13.38
N VAL A 192 -5.41 -2.27 -13.82
CA VAL A 192 -4.11 -2.95 -13.63
C VAL A 192 -3.05 -2.33 -14.54
N GLY A 193 -2.02 -1.75 -13.93
CA GLY A 193 -0.90 -1.11 -14.61
C GLY A 193 0.26 -2.05 -14.96
N LYS A 194 1.29 -1.49 -15.61
CA LYS A 194 2.49 -2.24 -16.08
C LYS A 194 3.40 -2.66 -14.92
N GLU A 195 3.32 -1.97 -13.79
CA GLU A 195 4.02 -2.30 -12.55
C GLU A 195 3.76 -3.74 -12.07
N HIS A 196 2.68 -4.39 -12.52
CA HIS A 196 2.31 -5.76 -12.16
C HIS A 196 2.77 -6.83 -13.17
N GLN A 197 3.59 -6.48 -14.17
CA GLN A 197 3.97 -7.41 -15.25
C GLN A 197 4.70 -8.68 -14.75
N ALA A 198 5.51 -8.56 -13.69
CA ALA A 198 6.18 -9.70 -13.08
C ALA A 198 5.16 -10.70 -12.53
N THR A 199 4.19 -10.22 -11.73
CA THR A 199 3.09 -11.05 -11.23
C THR A 199 2.25 -11.66 -12.35
N VAL A 200 1.92 -10.89 -13.39
CA VAL A 200 1.19 -11.43 -14.57
C VAL A 200 1.94 -12.61 -15.21
N SER A 201 3.26 -12.55 -15.24
CA SER A 201 4.09 -13.62 -15.79
C SER A 201 4.04 -14.87 -14.89
N THR A 202 4.14 -14.69 -13.57
CA THR A 202 3.93 -15.78 -12.58
C THR A 202 2.56 -16.43 -12.71
N LEU A 203 1.49 -15.63 -12.82
CA LEU A 203 0.13 -16.15 -12.92
C LEU A 203 -0.09 -16.96 -14.19
N ARG A 204 0.53 -16.57 -15.32
CA ARG A 204 0.48 -17.37 -16.56
C ARG A 204 1.14 -18.73 -16.40
N GLN A 205 2.21 -18.82 -15.61
CA GLN A 205 2.88 -20.10 -15.33
C GLN A 205 2.02 -20.98 -14.42
N ILE A 206 1.36 -20.40 -13.42
CA ILE A 206 0.44 -21.14 -12.54
C ILE A 206 -0.80 -21.61 -13.30
N TYR A 207 -1.31 -20.78 -14.22
CA TYR A 207 -2.51 -21.09 -15.01
C TYR A 207 -2.29 -22.17 -16.06
N ALA A 208 -1.09 -22.20 -16.67
CA ALA A 208 -0.71 -23.16 -17.72
C ALA A 208 -0.85 -24.61 -17.27
#